data_AF-A0A966USR7-F1
#
_entry.id   AF-A0A966USR7-F1
#
_cell.length_a   1.000
_cell.length_b   1.000
_cell.length_c   1.000
_cell.angle_alpha   90.00
_cell.angle_beta   90.00
_cell.angle_gamma   90.00
#
_symmetry.space_group_name_H-M   'P 1'
#
loop_
_entity.id
_entity.type
_entity.pdbx_description
1 polymer ?
#
loop_
_entity_poly.entity_id
_entity_poly.type
_entity_poly.pdbx_seq_one_letter_code
_entity_poly.pdbx_strand_id
1 'polypeptide(L)'
;MKEISNRQKNKLKKKIAADRLREARINAGYPSANHASISLGWSVKVYLQHEQGIKSFNIDDAKKYSKAFKVSSEYLHPYEDDSNG
;
A
#
# COMPACT_ATOMS: atom_id res chain seq x y z
N MET A 1 16.19 9.31 -23.75
CA MET A 1 15.58 9.14 -22.42
C MET A 1 16.29 7.97 -21.74
N LYS A 2 16.81 8.11 -20.52
CA LYS A 2 17.46 6.98 -19.82
C LYS A 2 16.37 6.03 -19.34
N GLU A 3 16.37 4.79 -19.82
CA GLU A 3 15.51 3.74 -19.27
C GLU A 3 15.86 3.53 -17.80
N ILE A 4 14.84 3.60 -16.96
CA ILE A 4 14.98 3.38 -15.52
C ILE A 4 15.18 1.87 -15.29
N SER A 5 16.20 1.49 -14.52
CA SER A 5 16.50 0.09 -14.18
C SER A 5 15.31 -0.58 -13.48
N ASN A 6 15.11 -1.89 -13.67
CA ASN A 6 14.05 -2.67 -13.01
C ASN A 6 14.02 -2.48 -11.48
N ARG A 7 15.18 -2.35 -10.84
CA ARG A 7 15.27 -2.06 -9.40
C ARG A 7 14.67 -0.70 -9.04
N GLN A 8 14.92 0.30 -9.88
CA GLN A 8 14.39 1.66 -9.69
C GLN A 8 12.88 1.71 -9.99
N LYS A 9 12.42 1.00 -11.03
CA LYS A 9 10.98 0.82 -11.33
C LYS A 9 10.25 0.20 -10.14
N ASN A 10 10.76 -0.89 -9.58
CA ASN A 10 10.15 -1.57 -8.43
C ASN A 10 10.13 -0.67 -7.17
N LYS A 11 11.22 0.09 -6.94
CA LYS A 11 11.26 1.07 -5.85
C LYS A 11 10.20 2.16 -6.02
N LEU A 12 10.02 2.68 -7.24
CA LEU A 12 9.01 3.69 -7.55
C LEU A 12 7.60 3.14 -7.33
N LYS A 13 7.30 1.95 -7.85
CA LYS A 13 5.99 1.30 -7.65
C LYS A 13 5.65 1.12 -6.18
N LYS A 14 6.59 0.61 -5.38
CA LYS A 14 6.42 0.45 -3.93
C LYS A 14 6.14 1.79 -3.24
N LYS A 15 6.83 2.86 -3.64
CA LYS A 15 6.60 4.20 -3.11
C LYS A 15 5.20 4.72 -3.45
N ILE A 16 4.76 4.55 -4.70
CA ILE A 16 3.42 4.98 -5.14
C ILE A 16 2.33 4.25 -4.34
N ALA A 17 2.45 2.93 -4.19
CA ALA A 17 1.49 2.14 -3.41
C ALA A 17 1.43 2.60 -1.94
N ALA A 18 2.59 2.88 -1.34
CA ALA A 18 2.71 3.40 0.01
C ALA A 18 2.07 4.80 0.16
N ASP A 19 2.33 5.71 -0.78
CA ASP A 19 1.76 7.06 -0.80
C ASP A 19 0.23 7.02 -0.93
N ARG A 20 -0.31 6.17 -1.82
CA ARG A 20 -1.75 5.96 -1.99
C ARG A 20 -2.41 5.34 -0.75
N LEU A 21 -1.72 4.41 -0.08
CA LEU A 21 -2.20 3.83 1.17
C LEU A 21 -2.31 4.89 2.28
N ARG A 22 -1.30 5.77 2.38
CA ARG A 22 -1.31 6.89 3.31
C ARG A 22 -2.46 7.86 3.02
N GLU A 23 -2.67 8.20 1.76
CA GLU A 23 -3.75 9.09 1.33
C GLU A 23 -5.12 8.49 1.68
N ALA A 24 -5.35 7.23 1.33
CA ALA A 24 -6.60 6.51 1.65
C ALA A 24 -6.86 6.48 3.16
N ARG A 25 -5.84 6.23 3.98
CA ARG A 25 -5.95 6.26 5.45
C ARG A 25 -6.42 7.63 5.95
N ILE A 26 -5.81 8.71 5.46
CA ILE A 26 -6.13 10.08 5.88
C ILE A 26 -7.56 10.43 5.47
N ASN A 27 -7.95 10.10 4.23
CA ASN A 27 -9.30 10.33 3.70
C ASN A 27 -10.37 9.52 4.46
N ALA A 28 -10.00 8.35 4.98
CA ALA A 28 -10.85 7.53 5.84
C ALA A 28 -10.95 8.04 7.30
N GLY A 29 -10.28 9.14 7.63
CA GLY A 29 -10.38 9.80 8.94
C GLY A 29 -9.42 9.26 10.01
N TYR A 30 -8.44 8.44 9.63
CA TYR A 30 -7.43 7.96 10.57
C TYR A 30 -6.21 8.89 10.57
N PRO A 31 -5.92 9.62 11.67
CA PRO A 31 -4.86 10.62 11.69
C PRO A 31 -3.45 10.02 11.61
N SER A 32 -3.26 8.78 12.06
CA SER A 32 -1.97 8.09 12.04
C SER A 32 -2.09 6.62 11.67
N ALA A 33 -0.99 6.03 11.19
CA ALA A 33 -0.90 4.61 10.89
C ALA A 33 -1.15 3.73 12.12
N ASN A 34 -0.68 4.17 13.30
CA ASN A 34 -0.94 3.49 14.57
C ASN A 34 -2.43 3.54 14.91
N HIS A 35 -3.07 4.70 14.75
CA HIS A 35 -4.51 4.84 15.02
C HIS A 35 -5.31 3.90 14.09
N ALA A 36 -5.05 3.92 12.78
CA ALA A 36 -5.68 2.99 11.84
C ALA A 36 -5.48 1.53 12.24
N SER A 37 -4.24 1.14 12.54
CA SER A 37 -3.91 -0.24 12.87
C SER A 37 -4.61 -0.73 14.13
N ILE A 38 -4.63 0.09 15.20
CA ILE A 38 -5.29 -0.27 16.46
C ILE A 38 -6.81 -0.32 16.26
N SER A 39 -7.40 0.69 15.61
CA SER A 39 -8.84 0.73 15.37
C SER A 39 -9.36 -0.40 14.47
N LEU A 40 -8.53 -0.89 13.55
CA LEU A 40 -8.89 -1.92 12.57
C LEU A 40 -8.37 -3.32 12.96
N GLY A 41 -7.70 -3.45 14.11
CA GLY A 41 -7.17 -4.73 14.61
C GLY A 41 -6.03 -5.30 13.76
N TRP A 42 -5.20 -4.44 13.16
CA TRP A 42 -4.05 -4.84 12.36
C TRP A 42 -2.75 -4.76 13.14
N SER A 43 -1.74 -5.53 12.72
CA SER A 43 -0.39 -5.37 13.24
C SER A 43 0.16 -4.01 12.83
N VAL A 44 0.38 -3.14 13.83
CA VAL A 44 0.97 -1.80 13.66
C VAL A 44 2.28 -1.87 12.88
N LYS A 45 3.17 -2.82 13.24
CA LYS A 45 4.47 -3.00 12.59
C LYS A 45 4.33 -3.31 11.09
N VAL A 46 3.42 -4.23 10.73
CA VAL A 46 3.22 -4.65 9.34
C VAL A 46 2.62 -3.52 8.53
N TYR A 47 1.53 -2.93 9.01
CA TYR A 47 0.84 -1.84 8.31
C TYR A 47 1.77 -0.63 8.12
N LEU A 48 2.55 -0.28 9.13
CA LEU A 48 3.53 0.81 9.05
C LEU A 48 4.62 0.53 7.99
N GLN A 49 5.11 -0.71 7.89
CA GLN A 49 6.09 -1.09 6.86
C GLN A 49 5.54 -0.97 5.44
N HIS A 50 4.24 -1.23 5.25
CA HIS A 50 3.55 -1.04 3.97
C HIS A 50 3.34 0.44 3.65
N GLU A 51 2.83 1.23 4.59
CA GLU A 51 2.59 2.66 4.40
C GLU A 51 3.89 3.48 4.25
N GLN A 52 5.01 3.00 4.82
CA GLN A 52 6.33 3.62 4.62
C GLN A 52 7.02 3.15 3.33
N GLY A 53 6.45 2.16 2.62
CA GLY A 53 7.09 1.54 1.47
C GLY A 53 8.41 0.84 1.83
N ILE A 54 8.55 0.33 3.05
CA ILE A 54 9.67 -0.55 3.44
C ILE A 54 9.44 -1.93 2.81
N LYS A 55 8.22 -2.45 2.94
CA LYS A 55 7.75 -3.67 2.29
C LYS A 55 6.67 -3.37 1.27
N SER A 56 6.66 -4.12 0.18
CA SER A 56 5.49 -4.22 -0.68
C SER A 56 4.42 -5.05 0.02
N PHE A 57 3.16 -4.80 -0.33
CA PHE A 57 2.02 -5.58 0.12
C PHE A 57 1.39 -6.28 -1.09
N ASN A 58 0.81 -7.45 -0.87
CA ASN A 58 0.20 -8.25 -1.93
C ASN A 58 -1.26 -7.81 -2.17
N ILE A 59 -1.93 -8.50 -3.09
CA ILE A 59 -3.33 -8.22 -3.42
C ILE A 59 -4.29 -8.44 -2.23
N ASP A 60 -4.00 -9.38 -1.34
CA ASP A 60 -4.86 -9.66 -0.18
C ASP A 60 -4.78 -8.52 0.85
N ASP A 61 -3.57 -8.02 1.11
CA ASP A 61 -3.37 -6.81 1.91
C ASP A 61 -4.02 -5.59 1.24
N ALA A 62 -3.90 -5.46 -0.08
CA ALA A 62 -4.54 -4.37 -0.83
C ALA A 62 -6.07 -4.41 -0.67
N LYS A 63 -6.70 -5.58 -0.80
CA LYS A 63 -8.15 -5.79 -0.58
C LYS A 63 -8.56 -5.48 0.86
N LYS A 64 -7.74 -5.90 1.83
CA LYS A 64 -7.97 -5.63 3.25
C LYS A 64 -7.97 -4.14 3.55
N TYR A 65 -6.98 -3.40 3.05
CA TYR A 65 -6.85 -1.96 3.27
C TYR A 65 -7.90 -1.18 2.51
N SER A 66 -8.16 -1.56 1.25
CA SER A 66 -9.12 -0.88 0.39
C SER A 66 -10.54 -0.95 0.97
N LYS A 67 -10.94 -2.11 1.50
CA LYS A 67 -12.24 -2.30 2.18
C LYS A 67 -12.37 -1.39 3.41
N ALA A 68 -11.32 -1.26 4.22
CA ALA A 68 -11.36 -0.42 5.41
C ALA A 68 -11.38 1.08 5.09
N PHE A 69 -10.67 1.49 4.03
CA PHE A 69 -10.55 2.89 3.63
C PHE A 69 -11.54 3.31 2.53
N LYS A 70 -12.43 2.41 2.11
CA LYS A 70 -13.45 2.64 1.08
C LYS A 70 -12.87 3.16 -0.25
N VAL A 71 -11.73 2.60 -0.65
CA VAL A 71 -11.10 2.81 -1.96
C VAL A 71 -11.08 1.49 -2.74
N SER A 72 -10.71 1.51 -4.02
CA SER A 72 -10.54 0.28 -4.79
C SER A 72 -9.20 -0.41 -4.49
N SER A 73 -9.13 -1.73 -4.61
CA SER A 73 -7.86 -2.47 -4.48
C SER A 73 -6.85 -2.05 -5.55
N GLU A 74 -7.34 -1.78 -6.76
CA GLU A 74 -6.56 -1.38 -7.93
C GLU A 74 -5.96 0.02 -7.75
N TYR A 75 -6.61 0.87 -6.96
CA TYR A 75 -6.04 2.15 -6.57
C TYR A 75 -4.79 1.93 -5.70
N LEU A 76 -4.86 1.08 -4.67
CA LEU A 76 -3.72 0.86 -3.77
C LEU A 76 -2.60 0.04 -4.41
N HIS A 77 -2.99 -1.01 -5.13
CA HIS A 77 -2.10 -1.93 -5.80
C HIS A 77 -2.69 -2.23 -7.18
N PRO A 78 -2.35 -1.45 -8.20
CA PRO A 78 -2.79 -1.74 -9.55
C PRO A 78 -2.30 -3.14 -9.90
N TYR A 79 -3.24 -4.00 -10.31
CA TYR A 79 -2.95 -5.34 -10.81
C TYR A 79 -1.92 -5.18 -11.92
N GLU A 80 -0.70 -5.59 -11.64
CA GLU A 80 0.21 -6.01 -12.69
C GLU A 80 0.28 -7.51 -12.58
N ASP A 81 0.06 -8.17 -13.71
CA ASP A 81 0.16 -9.61 -13.84
C ASP A 81 1.55 -10.06 -13.36
N ASP A 82 1.63 -10.40 -12.08
CA ASP A 82 2.78 -10.95 -11.40
C ASP A 82 2.75 -12.48 -11.43
N SER A 83 1.98 -13.05 -12.38
CA SER A 83 2.09 -14.43 -12.86
C SER A 83 3.47 -14.67 -13.47
N ASN A 84 4.50 -14.66 -12.63
CA ASN A 84 5.57 -15.62 -12.77
C ASN A 84 4.97 -16.97 -12.36
N GLY A 85 4.42 -17.68 -13.36
CA GLY A 85 4.38 -19.15 -13.32
C GLY A 85 5.78 -19.72 -13.29
#